data_AF-A0A954KWQ9-F1
#
_entry.id   AF-A0A954KWQ9-F1
#
_cell.length_a   1.000
_cell.length_b   1.000
_cell.length_c   1.000
_cell.angle_alpha   90.00
_cell.angle_beta   90.00
_cell.angle_gamma   90.00
#
_symmetry.space_group_name_H-M   'P 1'
#
loop_
_entity.id
_entity.type
_entity.pdbx_description
1 polymer ?
#
loop_
_entity_poly.entity_id
_entity_poly.type
_entity_poly.pdbx_seq_one_letter_code
_entity_poly.pdbx_strand_id
1 'polypeptide(L)'
;MKSKPGITLKMLGCLAVLVLLVIPGIVSMFRTCSDIFTHIGAGNGLRNLGGALHQYHDDYGCFPPAVTCDESGKPRHSWRSLDKRLFTSEPETDPYDLSYAWDSPENLALNAQFDFMPLAVVGPHAAWSSAGSRSRKDFKDGTSDTVMVIAVRKSEVGFREPRDVVFEDGELTLDGKPLDTSQDLYLLFADGSVRYFREGIPKDVLYPMLTIDGGEKVDWDF
;
A
#
# COMPACT_ATOMS: atom_id res chain seq x y z
N MET A 1 42.19 -45.82 10.25
CA MET A 1 41.00 -46.27 11.02
C MET A 1 39.81 -46.40 10.08
N LYS A 2 39.31 -47.61 9.82
CA LYS A 2 38.08 -47.81 9.03
C LYS A 2 36.87 -47.65 9.96
N SER A 3 35.99 -46.67 9.68
CA SER A 3 34.76 -46.49 10.48
C SER A 3 33.86 -47.73 10.32
N LYS A 4 33.24 -48.21 11.41
CA LYS A 4 32.31 -49.34 11.36
C LYS A 4 30.97 -48.85 10.75
N PRO A 5 30.49 -49.43 9.64
CA PRO A 5 29.35 -48.90 8.87
C PRO A 5 28.03 -48.75 9.67
N GLY A 6 27.84 -49.52 10.74
CA GLY A 6 26.66 -49.40 11.61
C GLY A 6 26.64 -48.16 12.52
N ILE A 7 27.79 -47.54 12.81
CA ILE A 7 27.85 -46.29 13.61
C ILE A 7 27.48 -45.11 12.71
N THR A 8 27.96 -45.11 11.46
CA THR A 8 27.69 -44.08 10.47
C THR A 8 26.19 -44.02 10.13
N LEU A 9 25.53 -45.18 9.94
CA LEU A 9 24.10 -45.22 9.63
C LEU A 9 23.21 -44.71 10.79
N LYS A 10 23.56 -45.05 12.04
CA LYS A 10 22.85 -44.54 13.23
C LYS A 10 23.02 -43.04 13.41
N MET A 11 24.23 -42.53 13.19
CA MET A 11 24.54 -41.09 13.22
C MET A 11 23.74 -40.33 12.16
N LEU A 12 23.66 -40.84 10.92
CA LEU A 12 22.85 -40.24 9.86
C LEU A 12 21.35 -40.25 10.20
N GLY A 13 20.84 -41.34 10.78
CA GLY A 13 19.45 -41.41 11.23
C GLY A 13 19.12 -40.39 12.32
N CYS A 14 19.98 -40.24 13.33
CA CYS A 14 19.81 -39.24 14.39
C CYS A 14 19.86 -37.81 13.85
N LEU A 15 20.77 -37.52 12.91
CA LEU A 15 20.86 -36.20 12.27
C LEU A 15 19.60 -35.88 11.47
N ALA A 16 19.07 -36.83 10.70
CA ALA A 16 17.85 -36.64 9.92
C ALA A 16 16.63 -36.35 10.81
N VAL A 17 16.50 -37.06 11.94
CA VAL A 17 15.43 -36.80 12.93
C VAL A 17 15.59 -35.43 13.58
N LEU A 18 16.82 -35.02 13.92
CA LEU A 18 17.09 -33.71 14.51
C LEU A 18 16.75 -32.58 13.53
N VAL A 19 17.12 -32.73 12.26
CA VAL A 19 16.80 -31.79 11.18
C VAL A 19 15.28 -31.66 11.00
N LEU A 20 14.54 -32.78 11.01
CA LEU A 20 13.08 -32.78 10.90
C LEU A 20 12.39 -32.08 12.09
N LEU A 21 12.96 -32.15 13.29
CA LEU A 21 12.39 -31.50 14.47
C LEU A 21 12.73 -30.00 14.53
N VAL A 22 13.93 -29.62 14.07
CA VAL A 22 14.44 -28.26 14.22
C VAL A 22 14.06 -27.35 13.04
N ILE A 23 14.05 -27.86 11.80
CA ILE A 23 13.72 -27.06 10.61
C ILE A 23 12.34 -26.39 10.71
N PRO A 24 11.25 -27.07 11.11
CA PRO A 24 9.94 -26.42 11.18
C PRO A 24 9.92 -25.23 12.15
N GLY A 25 10.60 -25.36 13.30
CA GLY A 25 10.73 -24.29 14.28
C GLY A 25 11.53 -23.10 13.74
N ILE A 26 12.67 -23.38 13.08
CA ILE A 26 13.47 -22.35 12.42
C ILE A 26 12.67 -21.65 11.32
N VAL A 27 12.00 -22.39 10.44
CA VAL A 27 11.18 -21.83 9.34
C VAL A 27 10.03 -21.00 9.88
N SER A 28 9.33 -21.47 10.92
CA SER A 28 8.24 -20.73 11.58
C SER A 28 8.75 -19.41 12.19
N MET A 29 9.91 -19.46 12.87
CA MET A 29 10.54 -18.27 13.45
C MET A 29 10.95 -17.27 12.36
N PHE A 30 11.58 -17.74 11.27
CA PHE A 30 11.94 -16.88 10.14
C PHE A 30 10.70 -16.24 9.49
N ARG A 31 9.61 -16.98 9.28
CA ARG A 31 8.34 -16.44 8.75
C ARG A 31 7.78 -15.35 9.66
N THR A 32 7.70 -15.64 10.95
CA THR A 32 7.20 -14.69 11.96
C THR A 32 8.03 -13.40 11.98
N CYS A 33 9.36 -13.51 11.99
CA CYS A 33 10.24 -12.35 11.95
C CYS A 33 10.08 -11.55 10.65
N SER A 34 10.02 -12.24 9.50
CA SER A 34 9.83 -11.59 8.19
C SER A 34 8.51 -10.82 8.14
N ASP A 35 7.40 -11.45 8.56
CA ASP A 35 6.09 -10.80 8.58
C ASP A 35 6.11 -9.57 9.52
N ILE A 36 6.72 -9.66 10.71
CA ILE A 36 6.88 -8.52 11.62
C ILE A 36 7.61 -7.34 10.94
N PHE A 37 8.73 -7.60 10.26
CA PHE A 37 9.48 -6.55 9.57
C PHE A 37 8.68 -5.93 8.43
N THR A 38 7.95 -6.74 7.66
CA THR A 38 7.02 -6.26 6.63
C THR A 38 6.00 -5.28 7.23
N HIS A 39 5.38 -5.63 8.36
CA HIS A 39 4.38 -4.77 9.02
C HIS A 39 4.99 -3.48 9.60
N ILE A 40 6.17 -3.56 10.22
CA ILE A 40 6.88 -2.36 10.72
C ILE A 40 7.23 -1.43 9.56
N GLY A 41 7.74 -1.99 8.46
CA GLY A 41 8.09 -1.24 7.25
C GLY A 41 6.88 -0.57 6.62
N ALA A 42 5.79 -1.31 6.42
CA ALA A 42 4.55 -0.79 5.84
C ALA A 42 3.95 0.35 6.67
N GLY A 43 3.82 0.16 7.98
CA GLY A 43 3.26 1.18 8.87
C GLY A 43 4.08 2.47 8.89
N ASN A 44 5.41 2.36 8.98
CA ASN A 44 6.29 3.54 8.95
C ASN A 44 6.32 4.20 7.57
N GLY A 45 6.33 3.42 6.49
CA GLY A 45 6.27 3.92 5.12
C GLY A 45 5.02 4.75 4.86
N LEU A 46 3.85 4.28 5.32
CA LEU A 46 2.60 5.03 5.18
C LEU A 46 2.55 6.31 6.04
N ARG A 47 3.19 6.32 7.21
CA ARG A 47 3.31 7.55 8.01
C ARG A 47 4.18 8.59 7.31
N ASN A 48 5.30 8.16 6.74
CA ASN A 48 6.17 9.03 5.94
C ASN A 48 5.42 9.55 4.70
N LEU A 49 4.67 8.69 4.03
CA LEU A 49 3.78 9.05 2.92
C LEU A 49 2.75 10.11 3.32
N GLY A 50 2.08 9.93 4.47
CA GLY A 50 1.12 10.90 5.01
C GLY A 50 1.76 12.27 5.24
N GLY A 51 2.96 12.31 5.83
CA GLY A 51 3.73 13.54 6.00
C GLY A 51 4.11 14.19 4.67
N ALA A 52 4.54 13.40 3.68
CA ALA A 52 4.87 13.90 2.35
C ALA A 52 3.64 14.44 1.59
N LEU A 53 2.47 13.83 1.75
CA LEU A 53 1.21 14.33 1.19
C LEU A 53 0.80 15.66 1.83
N HIS A 54 1.03 15.83 3.14
CA HIS A 54 0.80 17.11 3.82
C HIS A 54 1.77 18.18 3.34
N GLN A 55 3.05 17.85 3.17
CA GLN A 55 4.02 18.79 2.61
C GLN A 55 3.66 19.19 1.18
N TYR A 56 3.22 18.24 0.34
CA TYR A 56 2.70 18.55 -0.99
C TYR A 56 1.51 19.51 -0.89
N HIS A 57 0.56 19.24 0.01
CA HIS A 57 -0.57 20.14 0.22
C HIS A 57 -0.14 21.54 0.68
N ASP A 58 0.84 21.66 1.57
CA ASP A 58 1.38 22.95 2.01
C ASP A 58 2.02 23.72 0.84
N ASP A 59 2.73 23.02 -0.05
CA ASP A 59 3.43 23.62 -1.18
C ASP A 59 2.48 24.04 -2.33
N TYR A 60 1.44 23.25 -2.60
CA TYR A 60 0.55 23.41 -3.77
C TYR A 60 -0.88 23.84 -3.44
N GLY A 61 -1.27 23.86 -2.15
CA GLY A 61 -2.61 24.20 -1.67
C GLY A 61 -3.66 23.09 -1.83
N CYS A 62 -3.29 21.95 -2.43
CA CYS A 62 -4.12 20.78 -2.66
C CYS A 62 -3.28 19.49 -2.62
N PHE A 63 -3.93 18.35 -2.44
CA PHE A 63 -3.30 17.05 -2.60
C PHE A 63 -3.04 16.74 -4.07
N PRO A 64 -2.10 15.82 -4.39
CA PRO A 64 -1.83 15.46 -5.78
C PRO A 64 -3.10 14.93 -6.48
N PRO A 65 -3.25 15.14 -7.79
CA PRO A 65 -4.28 14.43 -8.55
C PRO A 65 -3.96 12.93 -8.56
N ALA A 66 -4.99 12.06 -8.61
CA ALA A 66 -4.79 10.61 -8.63
C ALA A 66 -3.90 10.15 -9.80
N VAL A 67 -4.12 10.77 -10.96
CA VAL A 67 -3.42 10.50 -12.21
C VAL A 67 -3.30 11.81 -12.99
N THR A 68 -2.17 11.99 -13.66
CA THR A 68 -2.06 13.00 -14.73
C THR A 68 -2.24 12.34 -16.08
N CYS A 69 -2.95 12.99 -16.99
CA CYS A 69 -3.11 12.50 -18.36
C CYS A 69 -2.33 13.36 -19.36
N ASP A 70 -2.03 12.78 -20.53
CA ASP A 70 -1.54 13.55 -21.68
C ASP A 70 -2.68 14.30 -22.40
N GLU A 71 -2.35 15.01 -23.48
CA GLU A 71 -3.32 15.77 -24.29
C GLU A 71 -4.44 14.89 -24.90
N SER A 72 -4.19 13.58 -25.05
CA SER A 72 -5.17 12.62 -25.56
C SER A 72 -6.04 12.00 -24.45
N GLY A 73 -5.78 12.33 -23.19
CA GLY A 73 -6.45 11.74 -22.04
C GLY A 73 -5.85 10.40 -21.58
N LYS A 74 -4.73 9.94 -22.16
CA LYS A 74 -4.06 8.71 -21.73
C LYS A 74 -3.38 8.95 -20.37
N PRO A 75 -3.52 8.04 -19.38
CA PRO A 75 -2.77 8.09 -18.13
C PRO A 75 -1.26 8.19 -18.37
N ARG A 76 -0.63 9.23 -17.81
CA ARG A 76 0.78 9.54 -17.99
C ARG A 76 1.60 9.27 -16.73
N HIS A 77 1.11 9.65 -15.55
CA HIS A 77 1.81 9.43 -14.27
C HIS A 77 0.82 9.19 -13.13
N SER A 78 1.23 8.32 -12.20
CA SER A 78 0.57 8.12 -10.92
C SER A 78 0.89 9.28 -9.97
N TRP A 79 -0.06 9.61 -9.08
CA TRP A 79 0.16 10.49 -7.93
C TRP A 79 1.44 10.17 -7.15
N ARG A 80 1.80 8.88 -7.04
CA ARG A 80 3.02 8.37 -6.37
C ARG A 80 4.32 8.92 -6.94
N SER A 81 4.31 9.44 -8.17
CA SER A 81 5.51 9.90 -8.88
C SER A 81 5.58 11.42 -9.07
N LEU A 82 4.53 12.16 -8.70
CA LEU A 82 4.46 13.60 -8.95
C LEU A 82 5.38 14.41 -8.04
N ASP A 83 5.76 13.84 -6.90
CA ASP A 83 6.73 14.41 -5.99
C ASP A 83 7.61 13.30 -5.41
N LYS A 84 8.92 13.45 -5.54
CA LYS A 84 9.90 12.44 -5.14
C LYS A 84 9.88 12.18 -3.63
N ARG A 85 9.42 13.13 -2.81
CA ARG A 85 9.28 12.98 -1.35
C ARG A 85 8.20 11.98 -0.95
N LEU A 86 7.24 11.70 -1.83
CA LEU A 86 6.16 10.75 -1.54
C LEU A 86 6.67 9.33 -1.32
N PHE A 87 7.87 9.00 -1.79
CA PHE A 87 8.35 7.63 -1.75
C PHE A 87 9.75 7.44 -1.16
N THR A 88 10.65 8.42 -1.30
CA THR A 88 12.02 8.29 -0.81
C THR A 88 12.34 9.39 0.21
N SER A 89 13.10 9.01 1.25
CA SER A 89 13.72 9.96 2.17
C SER A 89 14.92 10.69 1.54
N GLU A 90 15.37 10.25 0.37
CA GLU A 90 16.44 10.84 -0.44
C GLU A 90 15.90 11.20 -1.83
N PRO A 91 15.02 12.21 -1.97
CA PRO A 91 14.38 12.60 -3.23
C PRO A 91 15.34 12.79 -4.41
N GLU A 92 16.54 13.31 -4.14
CA GLU A 92 17.58 13.57 -5.13
C GLU A 92 18.15 12.31 -5.80
N THR A 93 17.96 11.13 -5.19
CA THR A 93 18.47 9.86 -5.73
C THR A 93 17.47 9.14 -6.62
N ASP A 94 16.19 9.53 -6.62
CA ASP A 94 15.15 8.90 -7.44
C ASP A 94 15.36 9.25 -8.93
N PRO A 95 15.71 8.28 -9.79
CA PRO A 95 16.00 8.53 -11.20
C PRO A 95 14.74 8.66 -12.06
N TYR A 96 13.54 8.56 -11.48
CA TYR A 96 12.29 8.70 -12.24
C TYR A 96 12.17 10.07 -12.91
N ASP A 97 11.86 10.06 -14.20
CA ASP A 97 11.77 11.25 -15.04
C ASP A 97 10.34 11.43 -15.57
N LEU A 98 9.72 12.55 -15.17
CA LEU A 98 8.38 12.95 -15.57
C LEU A 98 8.30 13.36 -17.06
N SER A 99 9.42 13.52 -17.75
CA SER A 99 9.44 13.79 -19.19
C SER A 99 8.97 12.58 -20.02
N TYR A 100 9.26 11.36 -19.55
CA TYR A 100 8.85 10.10 -20.16
C TYR A 100 7.53 9.58 -19.58
N ALA A 101 6.74 8.82 -20.35
CA ALA A 101 5.54 8.17 -19.82
C ALA A 101 5.90 7.15 -18.72
N TRP A 102 4.97 6.84 -17.82
CA TRP A 102 5.21 5.84 -16.76
C TRP A 102 5.56 4.44 -17.30
N ASP A 103 5.03 4.09 -18.47
CA ASP A 103 5.18 2.80 -19.16
C ASP A 103 6.34 2.80 -20.18
N SER A 104 7.16 3.85 -20.21
CA SER A 104 8.36 3.89 -21.06
C SER A 104 9.44 2.93 -20.55
N PRO A 105 10.35 2.41 -21.39
CA PRO A 105 11.44 1.54 -20.95
C PRO A 105 12.29 2.13 -19.80
N GLU A 106 12.51 3.45 -19.81
CA GLU A 106 13.28 4.18 -18.81
C GLU A 106 12.62 4.13 -17.43
N ASN A 107 11.31 4.40 -17.36
CA ASN A 107 10.56 4.44 -16.11
C ASN A 107 10.08 3.05 -15.65
N LEU A 108 9.78 2.15 -16.60
CA LEU A 108 9.30 0.81 -16.30
C LEU A 108 10.34 -0.01 -15.52
N ALA A 109 11.63 0.21 -15.80
CA ALA A 109 12.73 -0.44 -15.08
C ALA A 109 12.82 -0.03 -13.59
N LEU A 110 12.16 1.06 -13.19
CA LEU A 110 12.15 1.60 -11.84
C LEU A 110 10.94 1.12 -11.01
N ASN A 111 10.06 0.30 -11.61
CA ASN A 111 8.93 -0.25 -10.88
C ASN A 111 9.39 -1.25 -9.82
N ALA A 112 9.09 -0.93 -8.56
CA ALA A 112 9.25 -1.82 -7.44
C ALA A 112 7.90 -2.43 -7.04
N GLN A 113 7.95 -3.62 -6.45
CA GLN A 113 6.81 -4.22 -5.76
C GLN A 113 6.92 -3.95 -4.26
N PHE A 114 5.76 -3.80 -3.62
CA PHE A 114 5.63 -3.62 -2.19
C PHE A 114 4.84 -4.79 -1.61
N ASP A 115 5.25 -5.25 -0.43
CA ASP A 115 4.46 -6.23 0.31
C ASP A 115 3.05 -5.69 0.59
N PHE A 116 2.96 -4.40 0.94
CA PHE A 116 1.73 -3.62 1.08
C PHE A 116 1.75 -2.46 0.08
N MET A 117 1.00 -2.61 -1.02
CA MET A 117 0.97 -1.64 -2.10
C MET A 117 -0.01 -0.50 -1.77
N PRO A 118 0.45 0.76 -1.62
CA PRO A 118 -0.42 1.90 -1.35
C PRO A 118 -1.23 2.29 -2.60
N LEU A 119 -2.56 2.16 -2.53
CA LEU A 119 -3.49 2.52 -3.58
C LEU A 119 -4.40 3.66 -3.10
N ALA A 120 -4.48 4.73 -3.89
CA ALA A 120 -5.41 5.82 -3.64
C ALA A 120 -6.86 5.32 -3.76
N VAL A 121 -7.76 5.85 -2.93
CA VAL A 121 -9.20 5.64 -3.08
C VAL A 121 -9.76 6.73 -3.98
N VAL A 122 -10.05 6.37 -5.23
CA VAL A 122 -10.48 7.30 -6.27
C VAL A 122 -12.00 7.23 -6.44
N GLY A 123 -12.67 8.37 -6.50
CA GLY A 123 -14.11 8.41 -6.72
C GLY A 123 -14.66 9.84 -6.76
N PRO A 124 -15.93 10.01 -7.16
CA PRO A 124 -16.58 11.33 -7.18
C PRO A 124 -16.72 11.92 -5.77
N HIS A 125 -16.75 11.09 -4.73
CA HIS A 125 -16.82 11.51 -3.33
C HIS A 125 -15.58 11.11 -2.51
N ALA A 126 -14.62 10.37 -3.07
CA ALA A 126 -13.43 9.94 -2.34
C ALA A 126 -12.33 11.00 -2.30
N ALA A 127 -11.39 10.92 -1.34
CA ALA A 127 -10.32 11.90 -1.17
C ALA A 127 -9.53 12.24 -2.45
N TRP A 128 -9.45 11.29 -3.38
CA TRP A 128 -8.89 11.47 -4.72
C TRP A 128 -10.01 11.52 -5.75
N SER A 129 -10.05 12.57 -6.57
CA SER A 129 -11.04 12.71 -7.64
C SER A 129 -10.42 12.52 -9.01
N SER A 130 -11.18 11.91 -9.92
CA SER A 130 -10.86 11.88 -11.36
C SER A 130 -11.05 13.25 -12.02
N ALA A 131 -11.79 14.17 -11.40
CA ALA A 131 -12.06 15.51 -11.92
C ALA A 131 -10.99 16.55 -11.52
N GLY A 132 -10.02 16.16 -10.68
CA GLY A 132 -8.93 17.04 -10.26
C GLY A 132 -8.47 16.83 -8.81
N SER A 133 -7.58 17.70 -8.35
CA SER A 133 -7.06 17.70 -6.98
C SER A 133 -8.06 18.22 -5.96
N ARG A 134 -7.94 17.74 -4.71
CA ARG A 134 -8.71 18.23 -3.56
C ARG A 134 -7.83 18.90 -2.53
N SER A 135 -8.36 19.91 -1.85
CA SER A 135 -7.73 20.54 -0.70
C SER A 135 -8.31 20.00 0.60
N ARG A 136 -7.58 20.09 1.72
CA ARG A 136 -8.08 19.78 3.07
C ARG A 136 -9.43 20.43 3.40
N LYS A 137 -9.72 21.60 2.82
CA LYS A 137 -11.00 22.31 2.99
C LYS A 137 -12.21 21.59 2.39
N ASP A 138 -11.99 20.66 1.47
CA ASP A 138 -13.05 19.89 0.81
C ASP A 138 -13.54 18.73 1.69
N PHE A 139 -12.78 18.34 2.73
CA PHE A 139 -13.06 17.20 3.60
C PHE A 139 -14.10 17.58 4.66
N LYS A 140 -15.38 17.55 4.29
CA LYS A 140 -16.52 17.95 5.14
C LYS A 140 -16.75 17.00 6.31
N ASP A 141 -16.44 15.72 6.13
CA ASP A 141 -16.54 14.70 7.19
C ASP A 141 -15.34 14.71 8.15
N GLY A 142 -14.31 15.50 7.85
CA GLY A 142 -13.11 15.64 8.66
C GLY A 142 -11.95 14.76 8.18
N THR A 143 -10.74 15.29 8.28
CA THR A 143 -9.55 14.60 7.76
C THR A 143 -9.15 13.34 8.55
N SER A 144 -9.56 13.25 9.81
CA SER A 144 -9.32 12.08 10.69
C SER A 144 -10.24 10.90 10.39
N ASP A 145 -11.34 11.14 9.67
CA ASP A 145 -12.39 10.16 9.42
C ASP A 145 -12.46 9.75 7.94
N THR A 146 -11.73 10.46 7.07
CA THR A 146 -11.61 10.12 5.64
C THR A 146 -10.31 9.36 5.34
N VAL A 147 -10.44 8.18 4.74
CA VAL A 147 -9.33 7.40 4.18
C VAL A 147 -8.91 7.99 2.83
N MET A 148 -7.59 8.19 2.67
CA MET A 148 -6.99 8.56 1.39
C MET A 148 -6.44 7.34 0.66
N VAL A 149 -5.70 6.48 1.36
CA VAL A 149 -4.94 5.40 0.75
C VAL A 149 -5.21 4.10 1.50
N ILE A 150 -5.44 3.04 0.74
CA ILE A 150 -5.52 1.66 1.25
C ILE A 150 -4.27 0.95 0.78
N ALA A 151 -3.47 0.43 1.71
CA ALA A 151 -2.34 -0.43 1.39
C ALA A 151 -2.75 -1.89 1.52
N VAL A 152 -2.77 -2.59 0.38
CA VAL A 152 -3.22 -3.99 0.28
C VAL A 152 -2.06 -4.93 0.05
N ARG A 153 -2.17 -6.15 0.57
CA ARG A 153 -1.09 -7.14 0.47
C ARG A 153 -0.99 -7.72 -0.95
N LYS A 154 0.23 -7.87 -1.46
CA LYS A 154 0.53 -8.57 -2.74
C LYS A 154 -0.32 -8.11 -3.93
N SER A 155 -0.53 -6.79 -4.06
CA SER A 155 -1.14 -6.24 -5.27
C SER A 155 -0.28 -6.53 -6.50
N GLU A 156 -0.93 -6.76 -7.64
CA GLU A 156 -0.25 -6.86 -8.95
C GLU A 156 0.07 -5.47 -9.54
N VAL A 157 -0.43 -4.40 -8.94
CA VAL A 157 -0.19 -3.02 -9.39
C VAL A 157 1.27 -2.63 -9.15
N GLY A 158 1.93 -2.16 -10.20
CA GLY A 158 3.28 -1.62 -10.10
C GLY A 158 3.31 -0.27 -9.36
N PHE A 159 4.36 0.00 -8.59
CA PHE A 159 4.42 1.21 -7.78
C PHE A 159 4.36 2.53 -8.56
N ARG A 160 4.79 2.57 -9.83
CA ARG A 160 4.70 3.76 -10.69
C ARG A 160 3.50 3.73 -11.63
N GLU A 161 2.75 2.63 -11.62
CA GLU A 161 1.59 2.45 -12.48
C GLU A 161 0.42 3.34 -12.01
N PRO A 162 -0.20 4.17 -12.89
CA PRO A 162 -1.34 5.04 -12.57
C PRO A 162 -2.64 4.24 -12.49
N ARG A 163 -2.66 3.23 -11.63
CA ARG A 163 -3.78 2.36 -11.35
C ARG A 163 -3.96 2.30 -9.83
N ASP A 164 -5.19 2.53 -9.40
CA ASP A 164 -5.57 2.67 -7.99
C ASP A 164 -6.98 2.08 -7.79
N VAL A 165 -7.47 2.05 -6.55
CA VAL A 165 -8.80 1.49 -6.25
C VAL A 165 -9.89 2.54 -6.49
N VAL A 166 -11.01 2.11 -7.07
CA VAL A 166 -12.14 2.97 -7.39
C VAL A 166 -13.28 2.68 -6.41
N PHE A 167 -13.80 3.72 -5.78
CA PHE A 167 -15.01 3.66 -4.95
C PHE A 167 -16.13 4.45 -5.64
N GLU A 168 -17.07 3.73 -6.21
CA GLU A 168 -18.20 4.28 -6.96
C GLU A 168 -19.40 3.34 -6.82
N ASP A 169 -20.61 3.89 -6.81
CA ASP A 169 -21.87 3.13 -6.67
C ASP A 169 -21.91 2.15 -5.49
N GLY A 170 -21.21 2.48 -4.40
CA GLY A 170 -21.15 1.65 -3.19
C GLY A 170 -20.26 0.41 -3.32
N GLU A 171 -19.40 0.35 -4.34
CA GLU A 171 -18.45 -0.73 -4.54
C GLU A 171 -17.01 -0.21 -4.56
N LEU A 172 -16.13 -0.90 -3.84
CA LEU A 172 -14.68 -0.69 -3.89
C LEU A 172 -14.06 -1.73 -4.81
N THR A 173 -13.48 -1.29 -5.92
CA THR A 173 -12.94 -2.18 -6.96
C THR A 173 -11.51 -1.85 -7.36
N LEU A 174 -10.82 -2.86 -7.88
CA LEU A 174 -9.54 -2.74 -8.59
C LEU A 174 -9.69 -3.50 -9.91
N ASP A 175 -9.50 -2.81 -11.04
CA ASP A 175 -9.77 -3.36 -12.39
C ASP A 175 -11.19 -3.94 -12.56
N GLY A 176 -12.18 -3.25 -11.99
CA GLY A 176 -13.58 -3.67 -12.03
C GLY A 176 -13.90 -4.94 -11.25
N LYS A 177 -12.94 -5.45 -10.45
CA LYS A 177 -13.15 -6.57 -9.54
C LYS A 177 -13.27 -6.03 -8.12
N PRO A 178 -14.19 -6.57 -7.29
CA PRO A 178 -14.27 -6.21 -5.89
C PRO A 178 -12.91 -6.37 -5.20
N LEU A 179 -12.47 -5.33 -4.49
CA LEU A 179 -11.27 -5.40 -3.67
C LEU A 179 -11.54 -6.34 -2.49
N ASP A 180 -10.62 -7.28 -2.25
CA ASP A 180 -10.66 -8.10 -1.05
C ASP A 180 -10.24 -7.26 0.17
N THR A 181 -11.21 -6.93 1.01
CA THR A 181 -11.02 -6.22 2.28
C THR A 181 -11.00 -7.16 3.49
N SER A 182 -11.02 -8.48 3.28
CA SER A 182 -10.94 -9.53 4.31
C SER A 182 -9.51 -10.04 4.56
N GLN A 183 -8.53 -9.27 4.10
CA GLN A 183 -7.10 -9.51 4.28
C GLN A 183 -6.48 -8.41 5.13
N ASP A 184 -5.26 -8.66 5.61
CA ASP A 184 -4.44 -7.62 6.22
C ASP A 184 -4.31 -6.39 5.31
N LEU A 185 -4.65 -5.22 5.86
CA LEU A 185 -4.56 -3.96 5.15
C LEU A 185 -4.24 -2.81 6.11
N TYR A 186 -3.67 -1.76 5.55
CA TYR A 186 -3.48 -0.49 6.24
C TYR A 186 -4.34 0.58 5.60
N LEU A 187 -4.89 1.46 6.43
CA LEU A 187 -5.58 2.67 6.01
C LEU A 187 -4.74 3.87 6.42
N LEU A 188 -4.45 4.74 5.46
CA LEU A 188 -3.88 6.06 5.69
C LEU A 188 -5.00 7.10 5.54
N PHE A 189 -5.24 7.84 6.61
CA PHE A 189 -6.25 8.89 6.71
C PHE A 189 -5.72 10.23 6.21
N ALA A 190 -6.62 11.15 5.89
CA ALA A 190 -6.24 12.47 5.36
C ALA A 190 -5.52 13.36 6.37
N ASP A 191 -5.61 13.06 7.66
CA ASP A 191 -4.81 13.69 8.72
C ASP A 191 -3.39 13.11 8.86
N GLY A 192 -3.04 12.10 8.06
CA GLY A 192 -1.74 11.42 8.09
C GLY A 192 -1.66 10.26 9.09
N SER A 193 -2.73 10.00 9.85
CA SER A 193 -2.77 8.84 10.75
C SER A 193 -2.91 7.54 9.98
N VAL A 194 -2.33 6.47 10.53
CA VAL A 194 -2.31 5.14 9.90
C VAL A 194 -2.91 4.12 10.85
N ARG A 195 -3.87 3.34 10.37
CA ARG A 195 -4.46 2.20 11.10
C ARG A 195 -4.21 0.89 10.35
N TYR A 196 -3.90 -0.15 11.11
CA TYR A 196 -3.72 -1.51 10.60
C TYR A 196 -4.90 -2.36 11.03
N PHE A 197 -5.43 -3.15 10.10
CA PHE A 197 -6.49 -4.10 10.33
C PHE A 197 -5.98 -5.49 9.99
N ARG A 198 -5.87 -6.33 11.01
CA ARG A 198 -5.56 -7.75 10.86
C ARG A 198 -6.82 -8.47 10.41
N GLU A 199 -6.71 -9.34 9.41
CA GLU A 199 -7.84 -10.10 8.85
C GLU A 199 -8.94 -9.19 8.25
N GLY A 200 -8.58 -7.95 7.92
CA GLY A 200 -9.43 -7.04 7.18
C GLY A 200 -10.37 -6.18 8.02
N ILE A 201 -11.28 -5.51 7.31
CA ILE A 201 -12.26 -4.59 7.88
C ILE A 201 -13.63 -4.83 7.21
N PRO A 202 -14.73 -4.88 7.99
CA PRO A 202 -16.08 -4.97 7.44
C PRO A 202 -16.41 -3.78 6.53
N LYS A 203 -17.18 -4.04 5.47
CA LYS A 203 -17.51 -3.00 4.47
C LYS A 203 -18.37 -1.89 5.04
N ASP A 204 -19.29 -2.22 5.94
CA ASP A 204 -20.15 -1.28 6.67
C ASP A 204 -19.37 -0.35 7.59
N VAL A 205 -18.16 -0.74 8.02
CA VAL A 205 -17.24 0.12 8.74
C VAL A 205 -16.36 0.93 7.77
N LEU A 206 -15.78 0.26 6.76
CA LEU A 206 -14.83 0.89 5.84
C LEU A 206 -15.48 1.95 4.94
N TYR A 207 -16.61 1.62 4.31
CA TYR A 207 -17.19 2.42 3.23
C TYR A 207 -17.61 3.84 3.65
N PRO A 208 -18.17 4.06 4.87
CA PRO A 208 -18.34 5.39 5.43
C PRO A 208 -17.07 6.27 5.39
N MET A 209 -15.90 5.67 5.63
CA MET A 209 -14.63 6.41 5.66
C MET A 209 -14.08 6.73 4.26
N LEU A 210 -14.64 6.15 3.20
CA LEU A 210 -14.11 6.30 1.84
C LEU A 210 -14.58 7.58 1.14
N THR A 211 -15.42 8.39 1.80
CA THR A 211 -15.95 9.63 1.25
C THR A 211 -15.51 10.85 2.06
N ILE A 212 -15.50 12.02 1.40
CA ILE A 212 -15.18 13.31 2.04
C ILE A 212 -16.42 14.01 2.61
N ASP A 213 -17.62 13.58 2.22
CA ASP A 213 -18.87 14.29 2.43
C ASP A 213 -20.14 13.40 2.47
N GLY A 214 -19.99 12.15 2.92
CA GLY A 214 -21.12 11.24 3.14
C GLY A 214 -21.85 11.49 4.46
N GLY A 215 -21.15 11.99 5.49
CA GLY A 215 -21.71 12.37 6.79
C GLY A 215 -22.12 11.18 7.68
N GLU A 216 -21.76 9.95 7.30
CA GLU A 216 -22.00 8.77 8.11
C GLU A 216 -21.10 8.73 9.35
N LYS A 217 -21.60 8.15 10.43
CA LYS A 217 -20.80 7.89 11.62
C LYS A 217 -20.21 6.50 11.53
N VAL A 218 -18.91 6.39 11.74
CA VAL A 218 -18.22 5.11 11.88
C VAL A 218 -18.44 4.58 13.28
N ASP A 219 -18.95 3.35 13.37
CA ASP A 219 -18.86 2.56 14.59
C ASP A 219 -17.52 1.80 14.61
N TRP A 220 -16.71 2.06 15.63
CA TRP A 220 -15.38 1.44 15.79
C TRP A 220 -15.42 0.18 16.67
N ASP A 221 -16.58 -0.17 17.25
CA ASP A 221 -16.76 -1.33 18.12
C ASP A 221 -17.19 -2.58 17.31
N PHE A 222 -16.29 -3.10 16.45
CA PHE A 222 -16.54 -4.27 15.60
C PHE A 222 -15.53 -5.40 15.77
#